data_AF-G1WCI1-F1
#
_entry.id   AF-G1WCI1-F1
#
_cell.length_a   1.000
_cell.length_b   1.000
_cell.length_c   1.000
_cell.angle_alpha   90.00
_cell.angle_beta   90.00
_cell.angle_gamma   90.00
#
_symmetry.space_group_name_H-M   'P 1'
#
loop_
_entity.id
_entity.type
_entity.pdbx_description
1 polymer ?
#
loop_
_entity_poly.entity_id
_entity_poly.type
_entity_poly.pdbx_seq_one_letter_code
_entity_poly.pdbx_strand_id
1 'polypeptide(L)'
;MKQIKLGLGLWLCLLSYALPTQAAPHDTLFVADYGVYPDTREDQTARLQQVITDAKRWKSRVIAFQSGRYDLWPTEATRKEYYISNTSSETECPSKIKTIGLFLEDMEGLTIEGNDAMLMFHGKMTMLTLAHCRNMRLQNIHFDFERPGGSELTYLKVDAQGVTARVHPDSRYIIVNGRMSWVGEGWRTNYPHCIEYNPETHHFEYSKGWEILSQAKATELSPNVVHFTTQYGRDFQPNHTITVRDIIRDQVGMFLFESQNITIRNIGVHYMNGLGIVSQYCRNVTMHQVQCAPREGSTRLLASSADFMHFSGCSGKISIDSCRFVGAQDDPINVHGTNLRAVERVDDYTLHLRFMHPQSYGFQAFFAGDTLAFVQASTMLRYAENVVKTVRLLSPRIMEVTFLRPIPKTLQLQSDCVENLTCTPEVEISYCYFSRTSTRGTLVTTPRRVIIRNNTYDYTGMSAILIEGDASGWYESGPVKDVLIEDNRFVGCAYNGHPSHAVIALNPSNTVVDARHPVHQNVRIINNHFVTFGNPLLYAKSTSDLVFKGNRVEVNPSASETGGKWFILDGCSDVVIKGNRFPVPFTLRTIQFANMKPRLAK
;
A
#
# COMPACT_ATOMS: atom_id res chain seq x y z
N MET A 1 -63.13 -33.59 -67.94
CA MET A 1 -63.96 -33.04 -66.84
C MET A 1 -63.19 -33.17 -65.53
N LYS A 2 -63.23 -32.11 -64.69
CA LYS A 2 -62.47 -31.85 -63.45
C LYS A 2 -61.14 -31.09 -63.64
N GLN A 3 -61.25 -29.77 -63.67
CA GLN A 3 -60.16 -28.82 -63.40
C GLN A 3 -59.97 -28.70 -61.89
N ILE A 4 -58.72 -28.83 -61.43
CA ILE A 4 -58.28 -28.65 -60.06
C ILE A 4 -57.99 -27.16 -59.86
N LYS A 5 -58.65 -26.54 -58.88
CA LYS A 5 -58.40 -25.13 -58.49
C LYS A 5 -57.20 -25.05 -57.55
N LEU A 6 -56.20 -24.28 -57.98
CA LEU A 6 -55.06 -23.80 -57.21
C LEU A 6 -55.54 -22.73 -56.21
N GLY A 7 -55.24 -22.90 -54.91
CA GLY A 7 -55.47 -21.90 -53.87
C GLY A 7 -54.15 -21.40 -53.28
N LEU A 8 -53.90 -20.11 -53.41
CA LEU A 8 -52.76 -19.35 -52.86
C LEU A 8 -52.73 -19.44 -51.32
N GLY A 9 -51.62 -19.87 -50.74
CA GLY A 9 -51.32 -19.74 -49.30
C GLY A 9 -50.24 -18.68 -49.07
N LEU A 10 -50.62 -17.57 -48.45
CA LEU A 10 -49.73 -16.48 -48.04
C LEU A 10 -48.71 -16.97 -47.00
N TRP A 11 -47.42 -16.74 -47.25
CA TRP A 11 -46.36 -16.82 -46.25
C TRP A 11 -46.28 -15.49 -45.50
N LEU A 12 -46.64 -15.48 -44.21
CA LEU A 12 -46.39 -14.36 -43.30
C LEU A 12 -45.11 -14.65 -42.51
N CYS A 13 -44.02 -13.98 -42.90
CA CYS A 13 -42.80 -13.89 -42.11
C CYS A 13 -43.08 -13.06 -40.85
N LEU A 14 -43.09 -13.70 -39.69
CA LEU A 14 -43.07 -13.02 -38.39
C LEU A 14 -41.65 -12.46 -38.15
N LEU A 15 -41.45 -11.17 -38.47
CA LEU A 15 -40.35 -10.38 -37.92
C LEU A 15 -40.62 -10.18 -36.42
N SER A 16 -39.90 -10.93 -35.58
CA SER A 16 -39.77 -10.62 -34.16
C SER A 16 -38.91 -9.37 -34.00
N TYR A 17 -39.57 -8.20 -33.90
CA TYR A 17 -38.94 -6.98 -33.41
C TYR A 17 -38.54 -7.18 -31.94
N ALA A 18 -37.24 -7.30 -31.69
CA ALA A 18 -36.71 -7.10 -30.35
C ALA A 18 -36.94 -5.63 -29.99
N LEU A 19 -37.94 -5.36 -29.15
CA LEU A 19 -38.12 -4.06 -28.53
C LEU A 19 -36.87 -3.76 -27.68
N PRO A 20 -36.25 -2.58 -27.80
CA PRO A 20 -35.19 -2.18 -26.89
C PRO A 20 -35.78 -2.17 -25.47
N THR A 21 -35.16 -2.92 -24.56
CA THR A 21 -35.44 -2.82 -23.13
C THR A 21 -35.17 -1.38 -22.72
N GLN A 22 -36.24 -0.63 -22.48
CA GLN A 22 -36.15 0.74 -21.97
C GLN A 22 -35.38 0.69 -20.65
N ALA A 23 -34.26 1.41 -20.55
CA ALA A 23 -33.49 1.48 -19.31
C ALA A 23 -34.43 1.88 -18.18
N ALA A 24 -34.31 1.22 -17.03
CA ALA A 24 -35.11 1.57 -15.87
C ALA A 24 -34.87 3.06 -15.55
N PRO A 25 -35.92 3.82 -15.18
CA PRO A 25 -35.74 5.20 -14.76
C PRO A 25 -34.70 5.23 -13.62
N HIS A 26 -33.74 6.16 -13.71
CA HIS A 26 -32.64 6.33 -12.75
C HIS A 26 -31.56 5.22 -12.75
N ASP A 27 -31.46 4.40 -13.80
CA ASP A 27 -30.36 3.43 -13.91
C ASP A 27 -28.98 4.11 -13.97
N THR A 28 -28.86 5.18 -14.75
CA THR A 28 -27.66 6.03 -14.83
C THR A 28 -27.96 7.42 -14.32
N LEU A 29 -27.10 7.94 -13.43
CA LEU A 29 -27.12 9.31 -12.96
C LEU A 29 -25.94 10.07 -13.55
N PHE A 30 -26.22 11.08 -14.38
CA PHE A 30 -25.20 12.02 -14.83
C PHE A 30 -25.03 13.09 -13.77
N VAL A 31 -23.79 13.35 -13.33
CA VAL A 31 -23.53 14.38 -12.30
C VAL A 31 -23.96 15.78 -12.78
N ALA A 32 -23.95 16.02 -14.09
CA ALA A 32 -24.42 17.25 -14.71
C ALA A 32 -25.91 17.54 -14.45
N ASP A 33 -26.75 16.52 -14.26
CA ASP A 33 -28.18 16.68 -13.94
C ASP A 33 -28.39 17.24 -12.52
N TYR A 34 -27.35 17.17 -11.68
CA TYR A 34 -27.29 17.74 -10.33
C TYR A 34 -26.58 19.10 -10.30
N GLY A 35 -26.30 19.67 -11.47
CA GLY A 35 -25.55 20.91 -11.62
C GLY A 35 -24.07 20.77 -11.29
N VAL A 36 -23.51 19.56 -11.32
CA VAL A 36 -22.06 19.32 -11.14
C VAL A 36 -21.39 19.41 -12.50
N TYR A 37 -20.60 20.46 -12.71
CA TYR A 37 -19.93 20.73 -13.98
C TYR A 37 -18.41 20.83 -13.82
N PRO A 38 -17.65 20.37 -14.83
CA PRO A 38 -16.20 20.50 -14.82
C PRO A 38 -15.77 21.96 -14.98
N ASP A 39 -14.52 22.23 -14.59
CA ASP A 39 -13.76 23.47 -14.79
C ASP A 39 -14.37 24.73 -14.17
N THR A 40 -15.33 24.56 -13.25
CA THR A 40 -15.99 25.66 -12.53
C THR A 40 -15.10 26.29 -11.46
N ARG A 41 -14.14 25.54 -10.90
CA ARG A 41 -13.32 25.94 -9.73
C ARG A 41 -14.14 26.25 -8.47
N GLU A 42 -15.37 25.77 -8.42
CA GLU A 42 -16.29 25.89 -7.29
C GLU A 42 -16.39 24.56 -6.53
N ASP A 43 -16.77 24.61 -5.25
CA ASP A 43 -16.99 23.40 -4.46
C ASP A 43 -18.20 22.60 -4.99
N GLN A 44 -17.93 21.37 -5.41
CA GLN A 44 -18.92 20.43 -5.92
C GLN A 44 -19.33 19.36 -4.89
N THR A 45 -18.75 19.39 -3.68
CA THR A 45 -18.84 18.30 -2.69
C THR A 45 -20.28 17.99 -2.28
N ALA A 46 -21.07 19.00 -1.90
CA ALA A 46 -22.46 18.80 -1.47
C ALA A 46 -23.33 18.19 -2.59
N ARG A 47 -23.19 18.69 -3.82
CA ARG A 47 -23.95 18.20 -4.98
C ARG A 47 -23.56 16.75 -5.32
N LEU A 48 -22.28 16.40 -5.25
CA LEU A 48 -21.81 15.02 -5.46
C LEU A 48 -22.30 14.06 -4.37
N GLN A 49 -22.36 14.49 -3.11
CA GLN A 49 -22.93 13.69 -2.03
C GLN A 49 -24.44 13.46 -2.23
N GLN A 50 -25.16 14.44 -2.80
CA GLN A 50 -26.54 14.27 -3.20
C GLN A 50 -26.69 13.22 -4.32
N VAL A 51 -25.83 13.23 -5.35
CA VAL A 51 -25.80 12.20 -6.41
C VAL A 51 -25.63 10.80 -5.80
N ILE A 52 -24.69 10.64 -4.85
CA ILE A 52 -24.44 9.36 -4.18
C ILE A 52 -25.67 8.92 -3.37
N THR A 53 -26.29 9.85 -2.65
CA THR A 53 -27.51 9.59 -1.85
C THR A 53 -28.65 9.06 -2.74
N ASP A 54 -28.89 9.71 -3.87
CA ASP A 54 -29.93 9.31 -4.81
C ASP A 54 -29.58 8.02 -5.56
N ALA A 55 -28.30 7.79 -5.89
CA ALA A 55 -27.83 6.51 -6.42
C ALA A 55 -28.13 5.35 -5.47
N LYS A 56 -27.92 5.54 -4.15
CA LYS A 56 -28.27 4.54 -3.13
C LYS A 56 -29.78 4.34 -3.05
N ARG A 57 -30.55 5.43 -3.01
CA ARG A 57 -32.01 5.41 -2.91
C ARG A 57 -32.66 4.66 -4.07
N TRP A 58 -32.19 4.90 -5.29
CA TRP A 58 -32.77 4.33 -6.51
C TRP A 58 -32.10 3.04 -6.96
N LYS A 59 -31.03 2.60 -6.28
CA LYS A 59 -30.20 1.46 -6.67
C LYS A 59 -29.67 1.61 -8.09
N SER A 60 -29.24 2.83 -8.43
CA SER A 60 -28.66 3.16 -9.73
C SER A 60 -27.41 2.31 -9.99
N ARG A 61 -27.17 2.01 -11.26
CA ARG A 61 -26.05 1.19 -11.73
C ARG A 61 -24.83 2.00 -12.13
N VAL A 62 -25.03 3.27 -12.50
CA VAL A 62 -23.93 4.13 -12.96
C VAL A 62 -24.06 5.54 -12.38
N ILE A 63 -22.96 6.09 -11.87
CA ILE A 63 -22.74 7.53 -11.73
C ILE A 63 -21.73 7.93 -12.80
N ALA A 64 -22.08 8.87 -13.67
CA ALA A 64 -21.27 9.27 -14.83
C ALA A 64 -20.86 10.74 -14.76
N PHE A 65 -19.55 10.98 -14.89
CA PHE A 65 -18.94 12.30 -15.01
C PHE A 65 -18.72 12.68 -16.47
N GLN A 66 -18.65 13.98 -16.75
CA GLN A 66 -18.02 14.47 -17.98
C GLN A 66 -16.53 14.67 -17.72
N SER A 67 -15.69 14.54 -18.76
CA SER A 67 -14.26 14.88 -18.64
C SER A 67 -14.06 16.33 -18.19
N GLY A 68 -12.97 16.60 -17.48
CA GLY A 68 -12.61 17.92 -16.96
C GLY A 68 -12.35 17.92 -15.45
N ARG A 69 -12.04 19.08 -14.88
CA ARG A 69 -11.65 19.21 -13.47
C ARG A 69 -12.85 19.49 -12.57
N TYR A 70 -12.99 18.78 -11.45
CA TYR A 70 -13.99 19.05 -10.42
C TYR A 70 -13.28 19.30 -9.09
N ASP A 71 -13.66 20.34 -8.38
CA ASP A 71 -12.99 20.76 -7.15
C ASP A 71 -13.87 20.43 -5.93
N LEU A 72 -13.25 19.82 -4.90
CA LEU A 72 -13.92 19.36 -3.69
C LEU A 72 -13.21 19.89 -2.44
N TRP A 73 -13.96 20.56 -1.56
CA TRP A 73 -13.45 21.11 -0.29
C TRP A 73 -13.98 20.34 0.94
N PRO A 74 -13.31 20.47 2.09
CA PRO A 74 -13.68 19.77 3.32
C PRO A 74 -14.93 20.33 4.00
N THR A 75 -15.46 21.49 3.55
CA THR A 75 -16.59 22.17 4.20
C THR A 75 -17.81 21.27 4.26
N GLU A 76 -18.25 20.76 3.10
CA GLU A 76 -19.43 19.91 2.95
C GLU A 76 -19.10 18.41 2.90
N ALA A 77 -17.85 18.06 3.26
CA ALA A 77 -17.39 16.68 3.29
C ALA A 77 -17.99 15.89 4.47
N THR A 78 -18.20 14.60 4.26
CA THR A 78 -18.68 13.69 5.30
C THR A 78 -17.63 13.56 6.41
N ARG A 79 -18.06 13.56 7.67
CA ARG A 79 -17.19 13.33 8.84
C ARG A 79 -17.61 12.05 9.53
N LYS A 80 -16.75 11.04 9.54
CA LYS A 80 -17.06 9.72 10.12
C LYS A 80 -15.88 9.15 10.88
N GLU A 81 -16.16 8.53 12.02
CA GLU A 81 -15.12 7.86 12.81
C GLU A 81 -14.71 6.55 12.14
N TYR A 82 -13.43 6.41 11.85
CA TYR A 82 -12.83 5.17 11.37
C TYR A 82 -11.48 4.91 12.03
N TYR A 83 -11.38 3.74 12.64
CA TYR A 83 -10.12 3.13 13.02
C TYR A 83 -9.52 2.41 11.82
N ILE A 84 -8.49 3.01 11.24
CA ILE A 84 -7.82 2.50 10.03
C ILE A 84 -6.44 1.97 10.43
N SER A 85 -6.17 0.71 10.10
CA SER A 85 -4.89 0.02 10.35
C SER A 85 -3.69 0.86 9.88
N ASN A 86 -2.61 0.84 10.65
CA ASN A 86 -1.30 1.41 10.29
C ASN A 86 -1.28 2.94 10.06
N THR A 87 -2.27 3.67 10.61
CA THR A 87 -2.37 5.12 10.44
C THR A 87 -1.75 5.91 11.60
N SER A 88 -2.37 5.88 12.77
CA SER A 88 -1.97 6.72 13.91
C SER A 88 -2.40 6.14 15.24
N SER A 89 -1.62 6.39 16.29
CA SER A 89 -1.97 6.03 17.66
C SER A 89 -3.04 6.93 18.27
N GLU A 90 -3.58 6.54 19.43
CA GLU A 90 -4.44 7.37 20.28
C GLU A 90 -3.76 8.66 20.79
N THR A 91 -2.43 8.70 20.85
CA THR A 91 -1.68 9.89 21.29
C THR A 91 -1.26 10.78 20.12
N GLU A 92 -0.86 10.19 19.00
CA GLU A 92 -0.47 10.88 17.77
C GLU A 92 -1.64 11.63 17.14
N CYS A 93 -2.81 10.98 17.09
CA CYS A 93 -4.03 11.56 16.54
C CYS A 93 -5.24 11.04 17.34
N PRO A 94 -5.61 11.70 18.46
CA PRO A 94 -6.69 11.21 19.32
C PRO A 94 -8.04 11.09 18.61
N SER A 95 -8.34 12.02 17.69
CA SER A 95 -9.56 11.97 16.88
C SER A 95 -9.40 10.94 15.76
N LYS A 96 -10.35 10.00 15.66
CA LYS A 96 -10.45 9.06 14.54
C LYS A 96 -11.48 9.47 13.48
N ILE A 97 -11.96 10.71 13.56
CA ILE A 97 -12.86 11.29 12.56
C ILE A 97 -12.07 11.56 11.27
N LYS A 98 -12.51 10.94 10.18
CA LYS A 98 -12.00 11.17 8.82
C LYS A 98 -12.89 12.17 8.11
N THR A 99 -12.26 13.03 7.30
CA THR A 99 -12.97 13.98 6.44
C THR A 99 -13.01 13.39 5.04
N ILE A 100 -14.19 12.95 4.60
CA ILE A 100 -14.37 12.09 3.43
C ILE A 100 -15.08 12.88 2.33
N GLY A 101 -14.41 13.06 1.20
CA GLY A 101 -14.95 13.80 0.06
C GLY A 101 -16.10 13.07 -0.63
N LEU A 102 -15.88 11.81 -1.03
CA LEU A 102 -16.90 10.93 -1.59
C LEU A 102 -17.15 9.75 -0.66
N PHE A 103 -18.34 9.66 -0.06
CA PHE A 103 -18.67 8.63 0.92
C PHE A 103 -19.77 7.71 0.40
N LEU A 104 -19.42 6.46 0.08
CA LEU A 104 -20.35 5.44 -0.38
C LEU A 104 -20.44 4.34 0.68
N GLU A 105 -21.65 4.08 1.17
CA GLU A 105 -21.89 3.12 2.25
C GLU A 105 -23.13 2.26 1.97
N ASP A 106 -23.04 0.96 2.26
CA ASP A 106 -24.09 -0.06 2.05
C ASP A 106 -24.67 -0.04 0.62
N MET A 107 -23.79 0.04 -0.38
CA MET A 107 -24.18 0.08 -1.79
C MET A 107 -23.78 -1.21 -2.51
N GLU A 108 -24.57 -1.59 -3.51
CA GLU A 108 -24.29 -2.78 -4.31
C GLU A 108 -24.47 -2.55 -5.81
N GLY A 109 -23.50 -3.02 -6.60
CA GLY A 109 -23.63 -3.12 -8.05
C GLY A 109 -23.61 -1.78 -8.77
N LEU A 110 -22.78 -0.83 -8.30
CA LEU A 110 -22.62 0.50 -8.85
C LEU A 110 -21.25 0.65 -9.55
N THR A 111 -21.27 1.28 -10.73
CA THR A 111 -20.10 1.79 -11.44
C THR A 111 -20.01 3.30 -11.32
N ILE A 112 -18.85 3.81 -10.91
CA ILE A 112 -18.48 5.22 -11.03
C ILE A 112 -17.61 5.35 -12.29
N GLU A 113 -18.16 6.00 -13.31
CA GLU A 113 -17.54 6.25 -14.61
C GLU A 113 -17.06 7.70 -14.70
N GLY A 114 -15.74 7.89 -14.68
CA GLY A 114 -15.17 9.24 -14.70
C GLY A 114 -15.06 9.88 -16.07
N ASN A 115 -15.03 9.11 -17.17
CA ASN A 115 -14.72 9.64 -18.50
C ASN A 115 -13.50 10.60 -18.51
N ASP A 116 -12.41 10.17 -17.87
CA ASP A 116 -11.15 10.90 -17.66
C ASP A 116 -11.28 12.21 -16.83
N ALA A 117 -12.33 12.34 -16.00
CA ALA A 117 -12.46 13.45 -15.06
C ALA A 117 -11.30 13.50 -14.04
N MET A 118 -10.89 14.71 -13.66
CA MET A 118 -9.94 14.97 -12.59
C MET A 118 -10.66 15.53 -11.37
N LEU A 119 -10.73 14.76 -10.28
CA LEU A 119 -11.21 15.23 -9.00
C LEU A 119 -10.06 15.85 -8.22
N MET A 120 -10.08 17.16 -8.08
CA MET A 120 -9.08 17.93 -7.33
C MET A 120 -9.58 18.22 -5.91
N PHE A 121 -8.85 17.72 -4.92
CA PHE A 121 -9.20 17.89 -3.52
C PHE A 121 -8.44 19.05 -2.89
N HIS A 122 -9.11 19.70 -1.96
CA HIS A 122 -8.59 20.83 -1.20
C HIS A 122 -8.50 20.50 0.30
N GLY A 123 -7.52 21.07 0.98
CA GLY A 123 -7.21 20.73 2.38
C GLY A 123 -6.75 19.28 2.58
N LYS A 124 -6.85 18.76 3.81
CA LYS A 124 -6.57 17.36 4.14
C LYS A 124 -7.87 16.55 4.16
N MET A 125 -7.99 15.60 3.24
CA MET A 125 -9.18 14.76 3.10
C MET A 125 -8.80 13.33 2.74
N THR A 126 -9.67 12.39 3.10
CA THR A 126 -9.80 11.11 2.42
C THR A 126 -10.71 11.29 1.21
N MET A 127 -10.17 11.01 0.02
CA MET A 127 -10.83 11.37 -1.24
C MET A 127 -12.10 10.55 -1.45
N LEU A 128 -12.02 9.24 -1.18
CA LEU A 128 -13.11 8.31 -1.39
C LEU A 128 -13.13 7.23 -0.32
N THR A 129 -14.31 6.86 0.15
CA THR A 129 -14.53 5.70 1.02
C THR A 129 -15.64 4.82 0.46
N LEU A 130 -15.39 3.51 0.36
CA LEU A 130 -16.39 2.46 0.12
C LEU A 130 -16.52 1.62 1.39
N ALA A 131 -17.62 1.78 2.13
CA ALA A 131 -17.87 1.06 3.38
C ALA A 131 -19.03 0.07 3.21
N HIS A 132 -18.80 -1.20 3.52
CA HIS A 132 -19.82 -2.27 3.46
C HIS A 132 -20.46 -2.41 2.06
N CYS A 133 -19.70 -2.09 1.00
CA CYS A 133 -20.19 -2.12 -0.37
C CYS A 133 -19.91 -3.47 -1.06
N ARG A 134 -20.69 -3.80 -2.09
CA ARG A 134 -20.53 -5.04 -2.87
C ARG A 134 -20.57 -4.78 -4.37
N ASN A 135 -19.76 -5.50 -5.14
CA ASN A 135 -19.81 -5.44 -6.61
C ASN A 135 -19.65 -4.01 -7.16
N MET A 136 -18.64 -3.29 -6.68
CA MET A 136 -18.39 -1.89 -7.04
C MET A 136 -17.31 -1.78 -8.11
N ARG A 137 -17.45 -0.79 -8.99
CA ARG A 137 -16.44 -0.45 -9.99
C ARG A 137 -16.14 1.05 -10.00
N LEU A 138 -14.88 1.42 -9.91
CA LEU A 138 -14.39 2.79 -10.09
C LEU A 138 -13.47 2.81 -11.30
N GLN A 139 -13.76 3.64 -12.30
CA GLN A 139 -12.95 3.65 -13.52
C GLN A 139 -12.86 4.96 -14.27
N ASN A 140 -11.78 5.09 -15.06
CA ASN A 140 -11.51 6.19 -15.98
C ASN A 140 -11.64 7.55 -15.27
N ILE A 141 -11.03 7.68 -14.09
CA ILE A 141 -11.13 8.86 -13.24
C ILE A 141 -9.79 9.12 -12.57
N HIS A 142 -9.49 10.38 -12.31
CA HIS A 142 -8.24 10.81 -11.71
C HIS A 142 -8.47 11.61 -10.43
N PHE A 143 -7.48 11.57 -9.54
CA PHE A 143 -7.52 12.17 -8.22
C PHE A 143 -6.20 12.89 -7.96
N ASP A 144 -6.25 14.10 -7.42
CA ASP A 144 -5.07 14.85 -6.97
C ASP A 144 -5.46 15.86 -5.88
N PHE A 145 -4.47 16.53 -5.30
CA PHE A 145 -4.67 17.63 -4.36
C PHE A 145 -4.11 18.92 -4.95
N GLU A 146 -4.86 20.02 -4.80
CA GLU A 146 -4.42 21.35 -5.26
C GLU A 146 -3.17 21.79 -4.49
N ARG A 147 -3.13 21.46 -3.20
CA ARG A 147 -1.95 21.58 -2.34
C ARG A 147 -1.77 20.23 -1.65
N PRO A 148 -0.84 19.38 -2.13
CA PRO A 148 -0.44 18.13 -1.46
C PRO A 148 -0.10 18.32 0.02
N GLY A 149 -0.26 17.34 0.91
CA GLY A 149 0.26 17.40 2.29
C GLY A 149 1.79 17.44 2.40
N GLY A 150 2.48 16.92 1.38
CA GLY A 150 3.94 16.91 1.25
C GLY A 150 4.43 18.15 0.51
N SER A 151 5.63 18.61 0.85
CA SER A 151 6.27 19.78 0.27
C SER A 151 7.62 19.40 -0.31
N GLU A 152 8.10 20.14 -1.31
CA GLU A 152 9.37 19.86 -1.98
C GLU A 152 10.20 21.14 -2.10
N LEU A 153 11.52 21.02 -1.93
CA LEU A 153 12.46 22.10 -2.23
C LEU A 153 13.77 21.56 -2.79
N THR A 154 14.29 22.24 -3.81
CA THR A 154 15.53 21.89 -4.51
C THR A 154 16.64 22.86 -4.12
N TYR A 155 17.81 22.34 -3.76
CA TYR A 155 18.96 23.16 -3.41
C TYR A 155 19.56 23.79 -4.68
N LEU A 156 19.63 25.13 -4.72
CA LEU A 156 20.22 25.87 -5.84
C LEU A 156 21.70 26.16 -5.61
N LYS A 157 22.02 26.58 -4.39
CA LYS A 157 23.36 27.01 -4.01
C LYS A 157 23.62 26.63 -2.56
N VAL A 158 24.83 26.16 -2.31
CA VAL A 158 25.32 25.77 -1.00
C VAL A 158 26.70 26.40 -0.82
N ASP A 159 26.87 27.23 0.21
CA ASP A 159 28.13 27.94 0.48
C ASP A 159 28.30 28.23 1.99
N ALA A 160 29.32 29.02 2.34
CA ALA A 160 29.62 29.39 3.73
C ALA A 160 28.54 30.30 4.35
N GLN A 161 27.69 30.92 3.54
CA GLN A 161 26.60 31.80 3.99
C GLN A 161 25.30 31.00 4.25
N GLY A 162 25.16 29.83 3.64
CA GLY A 162 24.12 28.86 3.96
C GLY A 162 23.62 28.12 2.73
N VAL A 163 22.30 27.89 2.69
CA VAL A 163 21.63 27.13 1.61
C VAL A 163 20.58 28.01 0.96
N THR A 164 20.68 28.23 -0.34
CA THR A 164 19.61 28.82 -1.14
C THR A 164 18.86 27.72 -1.85
N ALA A 165 17.54 27.66 -1.66
CA ALA A 165 16.69 26.63 -2.22
C ALA A 165 15.48 27.21 -2.96
N ARG A 166 14.97 26.46 -3.94
CA ARG A 166 13.71 26.73 -4.62
C ARG A 166 12.63 25.83 -4.07
N VAL A 167 11.56 26.42 -3.56
CA VAL A 167 10.35 25.71 -3.16
C VAL A 167 9.56 25.33 -4.41
N HIS A 168 9.05 24.10 -4.47
CA HIS A 168 8.21 23.64 -5.58
C HIS A 168 6.87 24.42 -5.60
N PRO A 169 6.34 24.82 -6.78
CA PRO A 169 5.12 25.62 -6.87
C PRO A 169 3.87 25.03 -6.19
N ASP A 170 3.73 23.70 -6.16
CA ASP A 170 2.63 23.01 -5.46
C ASP A 170 2.79 23.02 -3.92
N SER A 171 3.92 23.49 -3.40
CA SER A 171 4.17 23.67 -1.97
C SER A 171 3.84 25.09 -1.53
N ARG A 172 3.38 25.25 -0.29
CA ARG A 172 3.12 26.58 0.30
C ARG A 172 3.80 26.69 1.66
N TYR A 173 4.31 27.88 1.95
CA TYR A 173 5.03 28.18 3.17
C TYR A 173 4.75 29.60 3.67
N ILE A 174 5.09 29.83 4.93
CA ILE A 174 5.16 31.15 5.55
C ILE A 174 6.52 31.34 6.20
N ILE A 175 6.99 32.58 6.31
CA ILE A 175 8.16 32.95 7.09
C ILE A 175 7.72 33.92 8.18
N VAL A 176 7.84 33.50 9.44
CA VAL A 176 7.48 34.32 10.62
C VAL A 176 8.71 34.43 11.51
N ASN A 177 9.11 35.67 11.84
CA ASN A 177 10.31 35.95 12.63
C ASN A 177 11.57 35.24 12.09
N GLY A 178 11.70 35.16 10.77
CA GLY A 178 12.81 34.48 10.09
C GLY A 178 12.78 32.96 10.18
N ARG A 179 11.66 32.33 10.55
CA ARG A 179 11.48 30.87 10.56
C ARG A 179 10.47 30.47 9.49
N MET A 180 10.84 29.52 8.65
CA MET A 180 9.95 28.99 7.62
C MET A 180 9.10 27.83 8.16
N SER A 181 7.84 27.74 7.75
CA SER A 181 6.95 26.62 8.05
C SER A 181 6.09 26.26 6.84
N TRP A 182 5.86 24.96 6.63
CA TRP A 182 4.97 24.46 5.58
C TRP A 182 3.52 24.58 6.00
N VAL A 183 2.70 25.10 5.09
CA VAL A 183 1.27 25.33 5.33
C VAL A 183 0.43 24.85 4.14
N GLY A 184 -0.85 24.62 4.40
CA GLY A 184 -1.90 24.40 3.41
C GLY A 184 -3.26 24.84 3.95
N GLU A 185 -4.32 24.58 3.20
CA GLU A 185 -5.68 24.96 3.61
C GLU A 185 -6.11 24.21 4.87
N GLY A 186 -6.17 24.93 6.01
CA GLY A 186 -6.57 24.37 7.29
C GLY A 186 -5.51 23.53 8.02
N TRP A 187 -4.25 23.53 7.58
CA TRP A 187 -3.20 22.73 8.20
C TRP A 187 -1.79 23.34 8.07
N ARG A 188 -0.88 22.89 8.94
CA ARG A 188 0.57 23.08 8.85
C ARG A 188 1.28 21.77 9.17
N THR A 189 2.51 21.58 8.67
CA THR A 189 3.33 20.42 9.05
C THR A 189 3.80 20.58 10.49
N ASN A 190 3.55 19.58 11.35
CA ASN A 190 3.93 19.62 12.76
C ASN A 190 5.10 18.68 13.08
N TYR A 191 5.06 17.45 12.56
CA TYR A 191 6.11 16.45 12.78
C TYR A 191 6.76 16.10 11.44
N PRO A 192 7.74 16.90 10.97
CA PRO A 192 8.30 16.73 9.65
C PRO A 192 9.17 15.47 9.56
N HIS A 193 9.05 14.77 8.43
CA HIS A 193 9.96 13.73 8.00
C HIS A 193 10.37 13.98 6.56
N CYS A 194 11.63 13.67 6.25
CA CYS A 194 12.24 14.09 5.01
C CYS A 194 12.99 12.98 4.30
N ILE A 195 12.75 12.90 3.00
CA ILE A 195 13.51 12.08 2.05
C ILE A 195 14.19 13.02 1.06
N GLU A 196 15.47 12.79 0.82
CA GLU A 196 16.28 13.50 -0.15
C GLU A 196 16.42 12.68 -1.42
N TYR A 197 16.23 13.36 -2.55
CA TYR A 197 16.41 12.80 -3.88
C TYR A 197 17.71 13.30 -4.49
N ASN A 198 18.57 12.34 -4.85
CA ASN A 198 19.76 12.59 -5.66
C ASN A 198 19.43 12.32 -7.14
N PRO A 199 19.45 13.34 -8.01
CA PRO A 199 19.13 13.16 -9.44
C PRO A 199 20.20 12.42 -10.24
N GLU A 200 21.43 12.29 -9.74
CA GLU A 200 22.52 11.57 -10.42
C GLU A 200 22.44 10.06 -10.19
N THR A 201 22.13 9.64 -8.96
CA THR A 201 22.02 8.22 -8.59
C THR A 201 20.59 7.70 -8.63
N HIS A 202 19.61 8.59 -8.73
CA HIS A 202 18.17 8.31 -8.59
C HIS A 202 17.75 7.82 -7.19
N HIS A 203 18.58 7.97 -6.16
CA HIS A 203 18.31 7.49 -4.82
C HIS A 203 17.35 8.39 -4.03
N PHE A 204 16.49 7.75 -3.23
CA PHE A 204 15.63 8.36 -2.20
C PHE A 204 16.16 7.96 -0.83
N GLU A 205 16.80 8.88 -0.12
CA GLU A 205 17.50 8.60 1.14
C GLU A 205 16.90 9.40 2.31
N TYR A 206 16.90 8.82 3.51
CA TYR A 206 16.49 9.56 4.70
C TYR A 206 17.42 10.74 4.93
N SER A 207 16.86 11.93 5.12
CA SER A 207 17.65 13.16 5.25
C SER A 207 17.25 13.97 6.47
N LYS A 208 18.25 14.59 7.09
CA LYS A 208 18.10 15.57 8.18
C LYS A 208 18.09 17.00 7.66
N GLY A 209 18.10 17.21 6.34
CA GLY A 209 18.20 18.54 5.74
C GLY A 209 17.16 19.52 6.31
N TRP A 210 15.90 19.11 6.45
CA TRP A 210 14.87 20.00 7.01
C TRP A 210 15.00 20.26 8.51
N GLU A 211 15.53 19.30 9.30
CA GLU A 211 15.80 19.53 10.73
C GLU A 211 16.77 20.72 10.91
N ILE A 212 17.73 20.85 9.99
CA ILE A 212 18.67 21.97 9.93
C ILE A 212 17.97 23.23 9.40
N LEU A 213 17.31 23.16 8.24
CA LEU A 213 16.75 24.34 7.56
C LEU A 213 15.60 24.99 8.35
N SER A 214 14.75 24.19 9.00
CA SER A 214 13.67 24.71 9.85
C SER A 214 14.17 25.53 11.06
N GLN A 215 15.42 25.27 11.49
CA GLN A 215 16.11 25.99 12.56
C GLN A 215 17.05 27.09 12.06
N ALA A 216 17.12 27.33 10.74
CA ALA A 216 17.90 28.41 10.16
C ALA A 216 17.07 29.71 10.05
N LYS A 217 17.76 30.85 9.89
CA LYS A 217 17.07 32.10 9.53
C LYS A 217 16.72 32.02 8.05
N ALA A 218 15.43 31.99 7.73
CA ALA A 218 14.90 31.96 6.38
C ALA A 218 14.58 33.38 5.89
N THR A 219 15.01 33.71 4.68
CA THR A 219 14.70 34.97 3.97
C THR A 219 14.30 34.63 2.54
N GLU A 220 13.11 35.04 2.12
CA GLU A 220 12.69 34.93 0.72
C GLU A 220 13.40 35.99 -0.12
N LEU A 221 14.14 35.55 -1.14
CA LEU A 221 14.91 36.41 -2.03
C LEU A 221 14.09 36.83 -3.27
N SER A 222 13.23 35.93 -3.73
CA SER A 222 12.26 36.13 -4.81
C SER A 222 11.17 35.06 -4.68
N PRO A 223 10.04 35.13 -5.42
CA PRO A 223 8.96 34.17 -5.25
C PRO A 223 9.45 32.72 -5.30
N ASN A 224 9.19 31.95 -4.23
CA ASN A 224 9.60 30.56 -4.05
C ASN A 224 11.12 30.31 -3.99
N VAL A 225 11.96 31.33 -3.79
CA VAL A 225 13.40 31.17 -3.58
C VAL A 225 13.76 31.68 -2.20
N VAL A 226 14.16 30.75 -1.33
CA VAL A 226 14.43 31.02 0.09
C VAL A 226 15.90 30.75 0.39
N HIS A 227 16.54 31.70 1.06
CA HIS A 227 17.87 31.51 1.63
C HIS A 227 17.77 31.20 3.12
N PHE A 228 18.46 30.14 3.54
CA PHE A 228 18.56 29.67 4.91
C PHE A 228 19.99 29.90 5.41
N THR A 229 20.17 30.83 6.34
CA THR A 229 21.47 31.09 6.96
C THR A 229 21.81 29.99 7.95
N THR A 230 22.79 29.14 7.60
CA THR A 230 23.23 28.00 8.41
C THR A 230 24.72 27.75 8.23
N GLN A 231 25.40 27.36 9.32
CA GLN A 231 26.81 26.95 9.28
C GLN A 231 27.02 25.54 8.70
N TYR A 232 25.92 24.79 8.50
CA TYR A 232 25.93 23.41 8.03
C TYR A 232 25.82 23.29 6.50
N GLY A 233 26.13 24.36 5.75
CA GLY A 233 26.03 24.36 4.28
C GLY A 233 26.70 23.13 3.65
N ARG A 234 27.90 22.77 4.11
CA ARG A 234 28.66 21.60 3.60
C ARG A 234 27.92 20.24 3.66
N ASP A 235 26.85 20.12 4.44
CA ASP A 235 26.06 18.89 4.58
C ASP A 235 25.00 18.77 3.46
N PHE A 236 24.90 19.75 2.56
CA PHE A 236 23.93 19.81 1.46
C PHE A 236 24.62 19.72 0.10
N GLN A 237 23.91 19.18 -0.89
CA GLN A 237 24.40 19.08 -2.28
C GLN A 237 23.51 19.88 -3.23
N PRO A 238 24.06 20.79 -4.05
CA PRO A 238 23.28 21.46 -5.10
C PRO A 238 22.54 20.45 -6.00
N ASN A 239 21.40 20.87 -6.55
CA ASN A 239 20.52 20.07 -7.41
C ASN A 239 19.78 18.90 -6.74
N HIS A 240 20.11 18.53 -5.49
CA HIS A 240 19.28 17.61 -4.73
C HIS A 240 17.96 18.26 -4.33
N THR A 241 16.93 17.43 -4.19
CA THR A 241 15.59 17.87 -3.75
C THR A 241 15.21 17.15 -2.48
N ILE A 242 14.84 17.87 -1.43
CA ILE A 242 14.19 17.25 -0.27
C ILE A 242 12.68 17.34 -0.39
N THR A 243 12.07 16.25 0.04
CA THR A 243 10.63 16.11 0.19
C THR A 243 10.33 16.12 1.69
N VAL A 244 9.32 16.86 2.13
CA VAL A 244 8.98 17.05 3.54
C VAL A 244 7.49 16.76 3.73
N ARG A 245 7.16 15.82 4.62
CA ARG A 245 5.77 15.49 4.97
C ARG A 245 5.56 15.53 6.48
N ASP A 246 4.31 15.61 6.91
CA ASP A 246 3.96 15.28 8.29
C ASP A 246 3.95 13.75 8.46
N ILE A 247 4.53 13.24 9.55
CA ILE A 247 4.51 11.79 9.83
C ILE A 247 3.18 11.30 10.35
N ILE A 248 2.37 12.18 10.93
CA ILE A 248 1.09 11.79 11.53
C ILE A 248 0.06 11.58 10.41
N ARG A 249 -0.40 10.34 10.27
CA ARG A 249 -1.36 9.92 9.23
C ARG A 249 -2.78 10.09 9.78
N ASP A 250 -3.29 11.32 9.72
CA ASP A 250 -4.63 11.69 10.18
C ASP A 250 -5.73 11.34 9.15
N GLN A 251 -5.41 11.40 7.87
CA GLN A 251 -6.24 10.94 6.75
C GLN A 251 -5.55 9.78 6.00
N VAL A 252 -6.30 9.11 5.12
CA VAL A 252 -5.78 8.21 4.08
C VAL A 252 -6.21 8.68 2.70
N GLY A 253 -5.57 8.24 1.62
CA GLY A 253 -5.95 8.58 0.26
C GLY A 253 -7.36 8.10 -0.10
N MET A 254 -7.57 6.77 -0.02
CA MET A 254 -8.87 6.12 -0.22
C MET A 254 -9.04 5.00 0.80
N PHE A 255 -10.28 4.74 1.22
CA PHE A 255 -10.58 3.70 2.21
C PHE A 255 -11.64 2.73 1.71
N LEU A 256 -11.27 1.46 1.54
CA LEU A 256 -12.18 0.37 1.26
C LEU A 256 -12.34 -0.43 2.54
N PHE A 257 -13.55 -0.46 3.10
CA PHE A 257 -13.80 -1.03 4.41
C PHE A 257 -14.89 -2.10 4.34
N GLU A 258 -14.57 -3.30 4.81
CA GLU A 258 -15.51 -4.44 4.91
C GLU A 258 -16.36 -4.64 3.65
N SER A 259 -15.72 -4.45 2.49
CA SER A 259 -16.37 -4.43 1.18
C SER A 259 -15.96 -5.64 0.35
N GLN A 260 -16.78 -6.03 -0.62
CA GLN A 260 -16.57 -7.24 -1.40
C GLN A 260 -16.69 -7.00 -2.91
N ASN A 261 -15.83 -7.66 -3.70
CA ASN A 261 -15.80 -7.58 -5.16
C ASN A 261 -15.67 -6.13 -5.65
N ILE A 262 -14.53 -5.52 -5.34
CA ILE A 262 -14.22 -4.13 -5.71
C ILE A 262 -13.23 -4.13 -6.87
N THR A 263 -13.56 -3.42 -7.94
CA THR A 263 -12.65 -3.21 -9.08
C THR A 263 -12.33 -1.73 -9.23
N ILE A 264 -11.05 -1.39 -9.14
CA ILE A 264 -10.50 -0.08 -9.46
C ILE A 264 -9.71 -0.22 -10.75
N ARG A 265 -10.13 0.46 -11.82
CA ARG A 265 -9.59 0.24 -13.17
C ARG A 265 -9.29 1.54 -13.90
N ASN A 266 -8.09 1.67 -14.47
CA ASN A 266 -7.71 2.82 -15.29
C ASN A 266 -7.95 4.14 -14.53
N ILE A 267 -7.27 4.31 -13.41
CA ILE A 267 -7.35 5.54 -12.61
C ILE A 267 -5.96 6.12 -12.36
N GLY A 268 -5.87 7.44 -12.20
CA GLY A 268 -4.68 8.11 -11.70
C GLY A 268 -4.92 8.66 -10.29
N VAL A 269 -4.01 8.41 -9.36
CA VAL A 269 -4.01 9.00 -8.02
C VAL A 269 -2.67 9.68 -7.81
N HIS A 270 -2.67 11.00 -7.92
CA HIS A 270 -1.46 11.79 -8.12
C HIS A 270 -0.89 12.41 -6.85
N TYR A 271 -1.67 12.40 -5.77
CA TYR A 271 -1.19 12.62 -4.44
C TYR A 271 -2.12 12.00 -3.38
N MET A 272 -1.57 11.48 -2.28
CA MET A 272 -2.32 10.95 -1.13
C MET A 272 -1.75 11.41 0.21
N ASN A 273 -2.63 11.86 1.11
CA ASN A 273 -2.31 12.16 2.50
C ASN A 273 -2.29 10.86 3.33
N GLY A 274 -1.30 10.70 4.21
CA GLY A 274 -1.14 9.48 5.02
C GLY A 274 -0.87 8.23 4.17
N LEU A 275 -1.47 7.09 4.55
CA LEU A 275 -1.50 5.88 3.71
C LEU A 275 -2.34 6.13 2.46
N GLY A 276 -2.01 5.48 1.35
CA GLY A 276 -2.71 5.64 0.08
C GLY A 276 -4.11 5.01 0.04
N ILE A 277 -4.27 3.95 -0.75
CA ILE A 277 -5.49 3.17 -0.88
C ILE A 277 -5.46 2.04 0.15
N VAL A 278 -6.19 2.21 1.25
CA VAL A 278 -6.27 1.23 2.33
C VAL A 278 -7.49 0.35 2.12
N SER A 279 -7.27 -0.96 1.98
CA SER A 279 -8.31 -1.99 1.98
C SER A 279 -8.26 -2.74 3.30
N GLN A 280 -9.30 -2.59 4.12
CA GLN A 280 -9.38 -3.17 5.45
C GLN A 280 -10.57 -4.13 5.52
N TYR A 281 -10.29 -5.40 5.79
CA TYR A 281 -11.27 -6.50 5.83
C TYR A 281 -12.12 -6.64 4.55
N CYS A 282 -11.55 -6.29 3.40
CA CYS A 282 -12.20 -6.46 2.10
C CYS A 282 -12.02 -7.89 1.55
N ARG A 283 -12.94 -8.32 0.68
CA ARG A 283 -12.86 -9.60 -0.03
C ARG A 283 -12.90 -9.40 -1.53
N ASN A 284 -11.93 -9.97 -2.26
CA ASN A 284 -11.80 -9.82 -3.72
C ASN A 284 -11.63 -8.36 -4.16
N VAL A 285 -10.37 -7.92 -4.30
CA VAL A 285 -10.03 -6.56 -4.74
C VAL A 285 -9.16 -6.64 -5.99
N THR A 286 -9.57 -5.94 -7.03
CA THR A 286 -8.85 -5.85 -8.30
C THR A 286 -8.39 -4.41 -8.52
N MET A 287 -7.09 -4.21 -8.63
CA MET A 287 -6.43 -2.99 -9.08
C MET A 287 -5.87 -3.28 -10.48
N HIS A 288 -6.40 -2.62 -11.51
CA HIS A 288 -5.96 -2.83 -12.89
C HIS A 288 -5.67 -1.50 -13.57
N GLN A 289 -4.43 -1.28 -14.00
CA GLN A 289 -4.01 0.01 -14.57
C GLN A 289 -4.27 1.19 -13.60
N VAL A 290 -3.92 1.00 -12.33
CA VAL A 290 -3.92 2.08 -11.33
C VAL A 290 -2.56 2.76 -11.34
N GLN A 291 -2.54 4.06 -11.53
CA GLN A 291 -1.34 4.88 -11.50
C GLN A 291 -1.28 5.70 -10.21
N CYS A 292 -0.50 5.25 -9.25
CA CYS A 292 -0.12 6.03 -8.08
C CYS A 292 1.24 6.70 -8.36
N ALA A 293 1.19 7.88 -8.97
CA ALA A 293 2.38 8.61 -9.38
C ALA A 293 2.06 10.10 -9.58
N PRO A 294 3.05 11.01 -9.44
CA PRO A 294 2.83 12.41 -9.75
C PRO A 294 2.24 12.57 -11.14
N ARG A 295 1.40 13.59 -11.33
CA ARG A 295 0.80 13.89 -12.64
C ARG A 295 1.87 13.94 -13.72
N GLU A 296 1.57 13.35 -14.86
CA GLU A 296 2.41 13.48 -16.05
C GLU A 296 2.58 14.97 -16.41
N GLY A 297 3.80 15.35 -16.78
CA GLY A 297 4.16 16.74 -17.00
C GLY A 297 4.37 17.59 -15.74
N SER A 298 4.06 17.08 -14.52
CA SER A 298 4.44 17.76 -13.28
C SER A 298 5.89 17.46 -12.90
N THR A 299 6.54 18.42 -12.24
CA THR A 299 7.91 18.27 -11.70
C THR A 299 7.93 17.68 -10.28
N ARG A 300 6.77 17.31 -9.73
CA ARG A 300 6.68 16.71 -8.39
C ARG A 300 7.40 15.37 -8.32
N LEU A 301 8.06 15.15 -7.20
CA LEU A 301 8.64 13.86 -6.83
C LEU A 301 7.65 12.99 -6.06
N LEU A 302 6.77 13.60 -5.27
CA LEU A 302 5.86 12.91 -4.34
C LEU A 302 4.48 12.63 -4.91
N ALA A 303 3.97 11.43 -4.63
CA ALA A 303 2.58 11.04 -4.83
C ALA A 303 1.92 10.38 -3.62
N SER A 304 2.68 10.02 -2.56
CA SER A 304 2.09 9.58 -1.30
C SER A 304 2.96 9.95 -0.12
N SER A 305 2.32 10.26 1.00
CA SER A 305 2.99 10.49 2.29
C SER A 305 3.41 9.19 2.98
N ALA A 306 2.89 8.05 2.54
CA ALA A 306 3.27 6.73 3.02
C ALA A 306 3.04 5.71 1.91
N ASP A 307 2.45 4.56 2.23
CA ASP A 307 2.21 3.48 1.30
C ASP A 307 1.30 3.90 0.14
N PHE A 308 1.32 3.17 -0.98
CA PHE A 308 0.32 3.38 -2.04
C PHE A 308 -0.89 2.47 -1.89
N MET A 309 -0.69 1.16 -1.73
CA MET A 309 -1.77 0.19 -1.57
C MET A 309 -1.52 -0.66 -0.34
N HIS A 310 -2.45 -0.61 0.61
CA HIS A 310 -2.28 -1.23 1.92
C HIS A 310 -3.48 -2.13 2.21
N PHE A 311 -3.26 -3.44 2.30
CA PHE A 311 -4.29 -4.46 2.47
C PHE A 311 -4.16 -5.11 3.84
N SER A 312 -5.03 -4.75 4.77
CA SER A 312 -5.03 -5.24 6.16
C SER A 312 -6.25 -6.14 6.41
N GLY A 313 -6.02 -7.41 6.72
CA GLY A 313 -7.07 -8.37 7.04
C GLY A 313 -7.99 -8.74 5.85
N CYS A 314 -7.52 -8.55 4.62
CA CYS A 314 -8.29 -8.88 3.42
C CYS A 314 -8.41 -10.40 3.18
N SER A 315 -9.37 -10.82 2.36
CA SER A 315 -9.60 -12.23 2.01
C SER A 315 -9.94 -12.44 0.53
N GLY A 316 -10.06 -13.70 0.10
CA GLY A 316 -10.33 -14.02 -1.30
C GLY A 316 -9.08 -13.80 -2.15
N LYS A 317 -9.19 -13.05 -3.25
CA LYS A 317 -8.06 -12.72 -4.13
C LYS A 317 -7.81 -11.22 -4.20
N ILE A 318 -6.55 -10.80 -4.02
CA ILE A 318 -6.07 -9.47 -4.38
C ILE A 318 -5.33 -9.60 -5.72
N SER A 319 -5.75 -8.84 -6.72
CA SER A 319 -5.12 -8.78 -8.03
C SER A 319 -4.63 -7.36 -8.29
N ILE A 320 -3.33 -7.20 -8.51
CA ILE A 320 -2.69 -5.92 -8.84
C ILE A 320 -1.98 -6.11 -10.17
N ASP A 321 -2.55 -5.53 -11.22
CA ASP A 321 -2.11 -5.77 -12.59
C ASP A 321 -1.87 -4.46 -13.34
N SER A 322 -0.76 -4.40 -14.06
CA SER A 322 -0.42 -3.28 -14.95
C SER A 322 -0.42 -1.92 -14.24
N CYS A 323 -0.06 -1.89 -12.94
CA CYS A 323 -0.08 -0.69 -12.11
C CYS A 323 1.28 0.03 -12.09
N ARG A 324 1.26 1.34 -11.81
CA ARG A 324 2.46 2.18 -11.75
C ARG A 324 2.55 2.87 -10.39
N PHE A 325 3.67 2.69 -9.71
CA PHE A 325 3.95 3.20 -8.38
C PHE A 325 5.22 4.04 -8.39
N VAL A 326 5.09 5.35 -8.23
CA VAL A 326 6.24 6.25 -8.29
C VAL A 326 6.11 7.38 -7.26
N GLY A 327 7.09 7.55 -6.36
CA GLY A 327 7.11 8.69 -5.44
C GLY A 327 6.38 8.46 -4.13
N ALA A 328 6.46 7.25 -3.58
CA ALA A 328 5.97 6.94 -2.24
C ALA A 328 7.04 7.28 -1.19
N GLN A 329 6.61 7.73 -0.02
CA GLN A 329 7.48 7.89 1.15
C GLN A 329 7.50 6.68 2.10
N ASP A 330 6.84 5.60 1.69
CA ASP A 330 6.86 4.28 2.31
C ASP A 330 6.60 3.24 1.19
N ASP A 331 6.15 2.04 1.54
CA ASP A 331 6.05 0.93 0.59
C ASP A 331 4.92 1.10 -0.44
N PRO A 332 5.17 0.93 -1.74
CA PRO A 332 4.10 0.87 -2.73
C PRO A 332 3.00 -0.15 -2.43
N ILE A 333 3.33 -1.36 -1.96
CA ILE A 333 2.35 -2.39 -1.63
C ILE A 333 2.69 -2.98 -0.26
N ASN A 334 1.68 -3.05 0.63
CA ASN A 334 1.72 -3.84 1.85
C ASN A 334 0.48 -4.74 1.94
N VAL A 335 0.66 -6.05 2.15
CA VAL A 335 -0.43 -7.02 2.35
C VAL A 335 -0.16 -7.86 3.61
N HIS A 336 -1.05 -7.76 4.59
CA HIS A 336 -0.90 -8.47 5.86
C HIS A 336 -2.24 -8.71 6.59
N GLY A 337 -2.19 -9.43 7.71
CA GLY A 337 -3.31 -9.65 8.63
C GLY A 337 -3.19 -8.80 9.90
N THR A 338 -3.57 -9.32 11.06
CA THR A 338 -3.23 -8.70 12.35
C THR A 338 -3.14 -9.77 13.42
N ASN A 339 -2.03 -9.79 14.16
CA ASN A 339 -1.82 -10.60 15.35
C ASN A 339 -2.32 -9.84 16.59
N LEU A 340 -3.17 -10.47 17.40
CA LEU A 340 -3.54 -9.94 18.72
C LEU A 340 -2.92 -10.80 19.81
N ARG A 341 -2.31 -10.18 20.81
CA ARG A 341 -1.66 -10.88 21.92
C ARG A 341 -2.71 -11.37 22.93
N ALA A 342 -2.62 -12.62 23.37
CA ALA A 342 -3.44 -13.12 24.47
C ALA A 342 -2.99 -12.50 25.80
N VAL A 343 -3.86 -11.71 26.44
CA VAL A 343 -3.54 -11.00 27.69
C VAL A 343 -4.25 -11.59 28.90
N GLU A 344 -5.43 -12.18 28.71
CA GLU A 344 -6.20 -12.80 29.79
C GLU A 344 -6.93 -14.04 29.28
N ARG A 345 -7.02 -15.06 30.13
CA ARG A 345 -7.91 -16.21 29.94
C ARG A 345 -9.07 -16.08 30.92
N VAL A 346 -10.25 -15.77 30.40
CA VAL A 346 -11.47 -15.58 31.20
C VAL A 346 -12.00 -16.92 31.68
N ASP A 347 -12.02 -17.91 30.79
CA ASP A 347 -12.45 -19.29 31.07
C ASP A 347 -11.78 -20.27 30.07
N ASP A 348 -12.23 -21.53 30.04
CA ASP A 348 -11.69 -22.57 29.16
C ASP A 348 -11.87 -22.28 27.65
N TYR A 349 -12.78 -21.37 27.28
CA TYR A 349 -13.19 -21.06 25.91
C TYR A 349 -13.01 -19.59 25.53
N THR A 350 -12.79 -18.68 26.49
CA THR A 350 -12.78 -17.23 26.25
C THR A 350 -11.43 -16.59 26.58
N LEU A 351 -10.91 -15.79 25.65
CA LEU A 351 -9.70 -14.96 25.82
C LEU A 351 -10.03 -13.47 25.70
N HIS A 352 -9.27 -12.65 26.41
CA HIS A 352 -9.06 -11.26 26.02
C HIS A 352 -7.77 -11.16 25.21
N LEU A 353 -7.90 -10.60 24.02
CA LEU A 353 -6.85 -10.41 23.04
C LEU A 353 -6.59 -8.92 22.85
N ARG A 354 -5.32 -8.52 22.76
CA ARG A 354 -4.91 -7.12 22.72
C ARG A 354 -4.25 -6.74 21.38
N PHE A 355 -4.68 -5.61 20.82
CA PHE A 355 -3.95 -4.89 19.78
C PHE A 355 -2.68 -4.26 20.37
N MET A 356 -1.52 -4.76 19.94
CA MET A 356 -0.23 -4.36 20.51
C MET A 356 0.35 -3.12 19.83
N HIS A 357 0.36 -3.07 18.49
CA HIS A 357 0.98 -1.95 17.78
C HIS A 357 0.16 -0.66 17.95
N PRO A 358 0.79 0.48 18.31
CA PRO A 358 0.07 1.71 18.60
C PRO A 358 -0.80 2.21 17.43
N GLN A 359 -0.40 1.96 16.18
CA GLN A 359 -1.10 2.47 15.00
C GLN A 359 -2.12 1.50 14.37
N SER A 360 -2.33 0.32 14.95
CA SER A 360 -3.26 -0.70 14.43
C SER A 360 -4.15 -1.23 15.56
N TYR A 361 -5.31 -0.59 15.76
CA TYR A 361 -6.26 -0.89 16.84
C TYR A 361 -7.65 -0.33 16.54
N GLY A 362 -8.63 -0.69 17.38
CA GLY A 362 -9.96 -0.07 17.41
C GLY A 362 -10.96 -0.54 16.35
N PHE A 363 -10.54 -1.47 15.49
CA PHE A 363 -11.40 -2.13 14.50
C PHE A 363 -11.63 -3.60 14.86
N GLN A 364 -12.60 -4.23 14.19
CA GLN A 364 -12.90 -5.64 14.42
C GLN A 364 -11.90 -6.55 13.68
N ALA A 365 -10.97 -7.16 14.41
CA ALA A 365 -9.95 -8.03 13.82
C ALA A 365 -10.41 -9.46 13.50
N PHE A 366 -11.44 -9.94 14.22
CA PHE A 366 -11.98 -11.29 14.11
C PHE A 366 -13.51 -11.24 14.04
N PHE A 367 -14.11 -12.21 13.36
CA PHE A 367 -15.55 -12.34 13.17
C PHE A 367 -16.02 -13.72 13.59
N ALA A 368 -17.30 -13.85 13.97
CA ALA A 368 -17.89 -15.14 14.28
C ALA A 368 -17.77 -16.08 13.05
N GLY A 369 -17.32 -17.31 13.28
CA GLY A 369 -17.02 -18.28 12.23
C GLY A 369 -15.59 -18.21 11.67
N ASP A 370 -14.77 -17.23 12.05
CA ASP A 370 -13.36 -17.21 11.63
C ASP A 370 -12.57 -18.37 12.25
N THR A 371 -11.67 -18.95 11.46
CA THR A 371 -10.64 -19.86 11.95
C THR A 371 -9.41 -19.05 12.35
N LEU A 372 -9.02 -19.14 13.61
CA LEU A 372 -7.84 -18.47 14.16
C LEU A 372 -6.76 -19.49 14.51
N ALA A 373 -5.50 -19.10 14.36
CA ALA A 373 -4.34 -19.87 14.82
C ALA A 373 -3.71 -19.25 16.06
N PHE A 374 -3.26 -20.09 16.98
CA PHE A 374 -2.43 -19.70 18.12
C PHE A 374 -0.96 -19.75 17.70
N VAL A 375 -0.26 -18.64 17.91
CA VAL A 375 1.10 -18.39 17.43
C VAL A 375 2.03 -18.15 18.62
N GLN A 376 3.12 -18.91 18.68
CA GLN A 376 4.19 -18.64 19.61
C GLN A 376 5.09 -17.53 19.03
N ALA A 377 5.04 -16.32 19.59
CA ALA A 377 5.69 -15.14 19.01
C ALA A 377 7.22 -15.29 18.84
N SER A 378 7.90 -15.99 19.75
CA SER A 378 9.36 -16.18 19.70
C SER A 378 9.83 -17.05 18.53
N THR A 379 8.98 -17.98 18.07
CA THR A 379 9.27 -18.89 16.96
C THR A 379 8.48 -18.55 15.70
N MET A 380 7.45 -17.70 15.79
CA MET A 380 6.44 -17.43 14.75
C MET A 380 5.71 -18.69 14.24
N LEU A 381 5.73 -19.78 15.00
CA LEU A 381 5.08 -21.03 14.64
C LEU A 381 3.65 -21.10 15.20
N ARG A 382 2.74 -21.57 14.34
CA ARG A 382 1.38 -21.95 14.72
C ARG A 382 1.41 -23.29 15.43
N TYR A 383 0.73 -23.42 16.57
CA TYR A 383 0.71 -24.67 17.34
C TYR A 383 -0.69 -25.23 17.59
N ALA A 384 -1.75 -24.45 17.34
CA ALA A 384 -3.14 -24.89 17.44
C ALA A 384 -4.06 -23.99 16.60
N GLU A 385 -5.25 -24.50 16.29
CA GLU A 385 -6.30 -23.75 15.59
C GLU A 385 -7.65 -23.90 16.29
N ASN A 386 -8.47 -22.86 16.20
CA ASN A 386 -9.83 -22.86 16.75
C ASN A 386 -10.75 -21.95 15.94
N VAL A 387 -12.06 -22.07 16.16
CA VAL A 387 -13.07 -21.30 15.44
C VAL A 387 -13.74 -20.34 16.42
N VAL A 388 -13.89 -19.08 16.01
CA VAL A 388 -14.57 -18.05 16.80
C VAL A 388 -16.06 -18.35 16.88
N LYS A 389 -16.57 -18.43 18.10
CA LYS A 389 -18.00 -18.48 18.41
C LYS A 389 -18.60 -17.08 18.46
N THR A 390 -18.00 -16.20 19.27
CA THR A 390 -18.44 -14.82 19.47
C THR A 390 -17.24 -13.91 19.67
N VAL A 391 -17.42 -12.64 19.31
CA VAL A 391 -16.41 -11.60 19.43
C VAL A 391 -17.06 -10.31 19.92
N ARG A 392 -16.35 -9.56 20.76
CA ARG A 392 -16.77 -8.24 21.24
C ARG A 392 -15.55 -7.37 21.55
N LEU A 393 -15.54 -6.13 21.08
CA LEU A 393 -14.56 -5.13 21.56
C LEU A 393 -14.99 -4.65 22.95
N LEU A 394 -14.12 -4.86 23.95
CA LEU A 394 -14.29 -4.34 25.31
C LEU A 394 -13.72 -2.91 25.44
N SER A 395 -12.70 -2.62 24.63
CA SER A 395 -12.14 -1.28 24.43
C SER A 395 -11.49 -1.23 23.04
N PRO A 396 -11.01 -0.07 22.55
CA PRO A 396 -10.28 -0.02 21.28
C PRO A 396 -9.04 -0.94 21.24
N ARG A 397 -8.50 -1.33 22.40
CA ARG A 397 -7.31 -2.19 22.50
C ARG A 397 -7.63 -3.64 22.83
N ILE A 398 -8.76 -3.94 23.46
CA ILE A 398 -9.06 -5.27 24.01
C ILE A 398 -10.30 -5.84 23.34
N MET A 399 -10.13 -7.03 22.76
CA MET A 399 -11.18 -7.83 22.14
C MET A 399 -11.39 -9.10 22.96
N GLU A 400 -12.62 -9.36 23.36
CA GLU A 400 -13.04 -10.63 23.94
C GLU A 400 -13.44 -11.59 22.83
N VAL A 401 -12.86 -12.79 22.84
CA VAL A 401 -13.10 -13.83 21.84
C VAL A 401 -13.41 -15.14 22.55
N THR A 402 -14.60 -15.67 22.29
CA THR A 402 -15.01 -17.01 22.72
C THR A 402 -14.88 -17.97 21.56
N PHE A 403 -14.31 -19.15 21.82
CA PHE A 403 -14.06 -20.19 20.83
C PHE A 403 -15.05 -21.35 20.92
N LEU A 404 -15.15 -22.14 19.85
CA LEU A 404 -15.99 -23.34 19.82
C LEU A 404 -15.38 -24.54 20.58
N ARG A 405 -14.05 -24.61 20.67
CA ARG A 405 -13.32 -25.66 21.41
C ARG A 405 -12.54 -25.04 22.57
N PRO A 406 -12.16 -25.84 23.59
CA PRO A 406 -11.29 -25.34 24.66
C PRO A 406 -9.99 -24.75 24.12
N ILE A 407 -9.54 -23.66 24.71
CA ILE A 407 -8.26 -23.00 24.41
C ILE A 407 -7.11 -23.96 24.81
N PRO A 408 -6.01 -24.03 24.04
CA PRO A 408 -4.87 -24.87 24.39
C PRO A 408 -4.36 -24.62 25.81
N LYS A 409 -4.06 -25.70 26.55
CA LYS A 409 -3.47 -25.58 27.90
C LYS A 409 -2.05 -25.01 27.87
N THR A 410 -1.37 -25.12 26.74
CA THR A 410 0.00 -24.64 26.51
C THR A 410 0.08 -23.15 26.19
N LEU A 411 -1.05 -22.45 26.02
CA LEU A 411 -1.08 -21.02 25.73
C LEU A 411 -0.34 -20.21 26.80
N GLN A 412 0.60 -19.37 26.37
CA GLN A 412 1.31 -18.45 27.24
C GLN A 412 0.72 -17.04 27.15
N LEU A 413 0.03 -16.60 28.20
CA LEU A 413 -0.45 -15.23 28.32
C LEU A 413 0.72 -14.23 28.28
N GLN A 414 0.45 -13.03 27.79
CA GLN A 414 1.40 -11.92 27.65
C GLN A 414 2.55 -12.17 26.64
N SER A 415 2.54 -13.33 25.97
CA SER A 415 3.53 -13.71 24.95
C SER A 415 2.85 -14.12 23.65
N ASP A 416 2.03 -15.17 23.70
CA ASP A 416 1.46 -15.77 22.50
C ASP A 416 0.43 -14.84 21.84
N CYS A 417 0.35 -14.96 20.52
CA CYS A 417 -0.59 -14.21 19.70
C CYS A 417 -1.62 -15.14 19.06
N VAL A 418 -2.68 -14.52 18.57
CA VAL A 418 -3.72 -15.15 17.77
C VAL A 418 -3.79 -14.42 16.44
N GLU A 419 -3.75 -15.16 15.34
CA GLU A 419 -3.88 -14.63 13.97
C GLU A 419 -5.14 -15.18 13.28
N ASN A 420 -5.66 -14.43 12.31
CA ASN A 420 -6.80 -14.84 11.49
C ASN A 420 -6.34 -15.64 10.26
N LEU A 421 -6.84 -16.87 10.08
CA LEU A 421 -6.58 -17.68 8.88
C LEU A 421 -7.68 -17.56 7.82
N THR A 422 -8.88 -17.10 8.21
CA THR A 422 -10.00 -16.84 7.29
C THR A 422 -9.74 -15.55 6.49
N CYS A 423 -9.34 -14.49 7.19
CA CYS A 423 -8.99 -13.19 6.61
C CYS A 423 -7.55 -13.17 6.07
N THR A 424 -7.27 -14.08 5.13
CA THR A 424 -6.00 -14.15 4.41
C THR A 424 -6.26 -14.25 2.91
N PRO A 425 -5.65 -13.38 2.07
CA PRO A 425 -5.92 -13.37 0.64
C PRO A 425 -4.87 -14.18 -0.13
N GLU A 426 -5.28 -14.79 -1.25
CA GLU A 426 -4.37 -15.04 -2.37
C GLU A 426 -3.96 -13.70 -3.00
N VAL A 427 -2.72 -13.59 -3.44
CA VAL A 427 -2.17 -12.33 -3.99
C VAL A 427 -1.51 -12.57 -5.32
N GLU A 428 -1.84 -11.74 -6.31
CA GLU A 428 -1.17 -11.71 -7.61
C GLU A 428 -0.78 -10.28 -7.97
N ILE A 429 0.52 -10.07 -8.22
CA ILE A 429 1.11 -8.78 -8.60
C ILE A 429 1.84 -8.98 -9.93
N SER A 430 1.29 -8.42 -11.00
CA SER A 430 1.80 -8.64 -12.36
C SER A 430 1.95 -7.35 -13.16
N TYR A 431 2.99 -7.28 -14.00
CA TYR A 431 3.21 -6.18 -14.96
C TYR A 431 3.27 -4.77 -14.35
N CYS A 432 3.68 -4.67 -13.08
CA CYS A 432 3.76 -3.39 -12.37
C CYS A 432 5.15 -2.76 -12.46
N TYR A 433 5.21 -1.44 -12.30
CA TYR A 433 6.45 -0.66 -12.23
C TYR A 433 6.55 0.09 -10.91
N PHE A 434 7.68 -0.06 -10.21
CA PHE A 434 7.96 0.53 -8.91
C PHE A 434 9.21 1.42 -9.00
N SER A 435 9.13 2.68 -8.55
CA SER A 435 10.29 3.56 -8.48
C SER A 435 10.11 4.69 -7.46
N ARG A 436 11.19 5.41 -7.14
CA ARG A 436 11.20 6.57 -6.24
C ARG A 436 10.50 6.27 -4.90
N THR A 437 11.01 5.26 -4.20
CA THR A 437 10.67 4.96 -2.79
C THR A 437 11.95 4.73 -1.99
N SER A 438 12.02 5.25 -0.77
CA SER A 438 13.14 5.06 0.15
C SER A 438 13.04 3.75 0.94
N THR A 439 11.89 3.07 0.90
CA THR A 439 11.61 1.85 1.65
C THR A 439 11.48 0.65 0.69
N ARG A 440 10.63 -0.34 1.03
CA ARG A 440 10.48 -1.57 0.26
C ARG A 440 9.64 -1.31 -0.99
N GLY A 441 9.69 -2.20 -1.96
CA GLY A 441 8.77 -2.19 -3.10
C GLY A 441 7.44 -2.86 -2.76
N THR A 442 7.51 -4.17 -2.45
CA THR A 442 6.37 -4.99 -2.04
C THR A 442 6.67 -5.62 -0.69
N LEU A 443 5.87 -5.30 0.32
CA LEU A 443 5.75 -6.07 1.56
C LEU A 443 4.52 -6.97 1.47
N VAL A 444 4.70 -8.29 1.50
CA VAL A 444 3.57 -9.22 1.39
C VAL A 444 3.75 -10.41 2.30
N THR A 445 2.75 -10.65 3.15
CA THR A 445 2.76 -11.78 4.07
C THR A 445 1.36 -12.34 4.27
N THR A 446 1.13 -13.50 3.65
CA THR A 446 -0.11 -14.27 3.73
C THR A 446 0.23 -15.76 3.63
N PRO A 447 -0.46 -16.65 4.36
CA PRO A 447 -0.27 -18.10 4.22
C PRO A 447 -0.86 -18.67 2.93
N ARG A 448 -1.62 -17.88 2.17
CA ARG A 448 -2.16 -18.29 0.87
C ARG A 448 -1.13 -18.07 -0.24
N ARG A 449 -1.47 -18.51 -1.44
CA ARG A 449 -0.60 -18.39 -2.61
C ARG A 449 -0.32 -16.93 -2.96
N VAL A 450 0.95 -16.62 -3.17
CA VAL A 450 1.45 -15.32 -3.65
C VAL A 450 2.20 -15.51 -4.96
N ILE A 451 1.85 -14.71 -5.98
CA ILE A 451 2.54 -14.65 -7.26
C ILE A 451 2.98 -13.21 -7.51
N ILE A 452 4.28 -12.99 -7.71
CA ILE A 452 4.88 -11.71 -8.08
C ILE A 452 5.65 -11.93 -9.39
N ARG A 453 5.15 -11.40 -10.50
CA ARG A 453 5.74 -11.68 -11.81
C ARG A 453 5.74 -10.55 -12.82
N ASN A 454 6.69 -10.57 -13.73
CA ASN A 454 6.79 -9.58 -14.82
C ASN A 454 6.80 -8.12 -14.34
N ASN A 455 7.23 -7.87 -13.10
CA ASN A 455 7.32 -6.52 -12.54
C ASN A 455 8.72 -5.94 -12.74
N THR A 456 8.81 -4.61 -12.73
CA THR A 456 10.09 -3.89 -12.68
C THR A 456 10.18 -3.08 -11.39
N TYR A 457 11.19 -3.39 -10.58
CA TYR A 457 11.59 -2.62 -9.40
C TYR A 457 12.82 -1.80 -9.75
N ASP A 458 12.69 -0.48 -9.70
CA ASP A 458 13.66 0.48 -10.24
C ASP A 458 14.09 1.47 -9.15
N TYR A 459 15.26 1.22 -8.56
CA TYR A 459 15.86 1.98 -7.46
C TYR A 459 14.96 2.07 -6.22
N THR A 460 14.44 0.93 -5.74
CA THR A 460 13.84 0.86 -4.40
C THR A 460 14.91 0.99 -3.32
N GLY A 461 14.69 1.85 -2.33
CA GLY A 461 15.67 2.11 -1.27
C GLY A 461 15.99 0.88 -0.42
N MET A 462 14.99 0.18 0.08
CA MET A 462 15.15 -1.09 0.81
C MET A 462 14.93 -2.28 -0.14
N SER A 463 14.73 -3.48 0.41
CA SER A 463 14.39 -4.66 -0.39
C SER A 463 13.23 -4.40 -1.34
N ALA A 464 13.42 -4.73 -2.61
CA ALA A 464 12.38 -4.65 -3.62
C ALA A 464 11.18 -5.52 -3.23
N ILE A 465 11.44 -6.70 -2.66
CA ILE A 465 10.42 -7.57 -2.09
C ILE A 465 10.85 -7.95 -0.68
N LEU A 466 10.00 -7.65 0.30
CA LEU A 466 10.12 -8.11 1.67
C LEU A 466 8.96 -9.03 2.00
N ILE A 467 9.28 -10.20 2.54
CA ILE A 467 8.34 -11.14 3.13
C ILE A 467 8.71 -11.22 4.59
N GLU A 468 7.83 -10.73 5.44
CA GLU A 468 7.98 -10.84 6.88
C GLU A 468 7.08 -11.96 7.42
N GLY A 469 6.83 -11.91 8.71
CA GLY A 469 5.95 -12.70 9.53
C GLY A 469 6.20 -12.14 10.92
N ASP A 470 5.28 -11.32 11.41
CA ASP A 470 5.53 -10.49 12.57
C ASP A 470 4.43 -10.56 13.63
N ALA A 471 4.85 -10.93 14.85
CA ALA A 471 4.07 -10.89 16.08
C ALA A 471 4.87 -10.25 17.24
N SER A 472 5.84 -9.36 16.95
CA SER A 472 6.65 -8.69 17.97
C SER A 472 6.81 -7.18 17.76
N GLY A 473 6.86 -6.70 16.51
CA GLY A 473 6.98 -5.28 16.16
C GLY A 473 5.64 -4.63 15.80
N TRP A 474 5.26 -4.74 14.53
CA TRP A 474 4.02 -4.27 13.91
C TRP A 474 2.81 -5.20 14.13
N TYR A 475 3.05 -6.47 14.47
CA TYR A 475 2.02 -7.50 14.70
C TYR A 475 1.17 -7.77 13.46
N GLU A 476 1.80 -7.80 12.28
CA GLU A 476 1.07 -7.78 11.01
C GLU A 476 0.63 -9.16 10.52
N SER A 477 1.37 -10.24 10.78
CA SER A 477 1.08 -11.48 10.04
C SER A 477 1.82 -12.72 10.54
N GLY A 478 1.33 -13.90 10.20
CA GLY A 478 2.05 -15.18 10.35
C GLY A 478 2.85 -15.56 9.09
N PRO A 479 3.28 -16.83 8.94
CA PRO A 479 4.18 -17.25 7.86
C PRO A 479 3.52 -17.35 6.47
N VAL A 480 4.30 -17.10 5.42
CA VAL A 480 4.00 -17.56 4.04
C VAL A 480 4.21 -19.07 3.84
N LYS A 481 3.44 -19.66 2.92
CA LYS A 481 3.48 -21.10 2.61
C LYS A 481 3.56 -21.46 1.11
N ASP A 482 3.31 -20.50 0.21
CA ASP A 482 3.54 -20.70 -1.23
C ASP A 482 3.75 -19.34 -1.90
N VAL A 483 5.00 -19.06 -2.27
CA VAL A 483 5.39 -17.82 -2.93
C VAL A 483 6.14 -18.12 -4.21
N LEU A 484 5.72 -17.49 -5.30
CA LEU A 484 6.39 -17.51 -6.59
C LEU A 484 6.79 -16.09 -7.00
N ILE A 485 8.08 -15.85 -7.14
CA ILE A 485 8.69 -14.61 -7.64
C ILE A 485 9.37 -14.96 -8.96
N GLU A 486 8.72 -14.65 -10.09
CA GLU A 486 9.19 -15.07 -11.41
C GLU A 486 9.27 -13.96 -12.45
N ASP A 487 10.27 -14.00 -13.32
CA ASP A 487 10.40 -13.10 -14.48
C ASP A 487 10.33 -11.59 -14.13
N ASN A 488 10.73 -11.21 -12.91
CA ASN A 488 10.83 -9.80 -12.51
C ASN A 488 12.21 -9.22 -12.87
N ARG A 489 12.25 -7.90 -13.03
CA ARG A 489 13.48 -7.12 -13.22
C ARG A 489 13.73 -6.25 -11.99
N PHE A 490 14.90 -6.37 -11.40
CA PHE A 490 15.36 -5.57 -10.26
C PHE A 490 16.54 -4.71 -10.70
N VAL A 491 16.45 -3.40 -10.56
CA VAL A 491 17.49 -2.44 -10.98
C VAL A 491 17.87 -1.58 -9.78
N GLY A 492 19.14 -1.64 -9.38
CA GLY A 492 19.70 -0.74 -8.36
C GLY A 492 18.95 -0.73 -7.03
N CYS A 493 18.39 -1.87 -6.61
CA CYS A 493 17.56 -1.95 -5.41
C CYS A 493 18.40 -2.21 -4.14
N ALA A 494 17.85 -1.83 -2.98
CA ALA A 494 18.38 -2.06 -1.63
C ALA A 494 19.61 -1.22 -1.23
N TYR A 495 19.75 0.00 -1.77
CA TYR A 495 20.84 0.93 -1.40
C TYR A 495 20.71 1.54 0.01
N ASN A 496 19.51 1.63 0.59
CA ASN A 496 19.27 2.02 1.98
C ASN A 496 19.44 0.86 2.99
N GLY A 497 19.78 -0.34 2.52
CA GLY A 497 20.42 -1.37 3.33
C GLY A 497 19.56 -2.23 4.25
N HIS A 498 18.26 -1.98 4.38
CA HIS A 498 17.39 -2.79 5.23
C HIS A 498 16.47 -3.75 4.44
N PRO A 499 16.28 -5.00 4.89
CA PRO A 499 17.19 -5.77 5.75
C PRO A 499 18.41 -6.28 4.97
N SER A 500 19.60 -6.19 5.59
CA SER A 500 20.85 -6.82 5.11
C SER A 500 21.27 -6.46 3.67
N HIS A 501 20.90 -5.27 3.17
CA HIS A 501 21.12 -4.82 1.79
C HIS A 501 20.58 -5.77 0.72
N ALA A 502 19.64 -6.66 1.07
CA ALA A 502 19.19 -7.69 0.15
C ALA A 502 18.12 -7.17 -0.81
N VAL A 503 18.21 -7.50 -2.11
CA VAL A 503 17.16 -7.17 -3.09
C VAL A 503 15.84 -7.83 -2.72
N ILE A 504 15.87 -9.12 -2.36
CA ILE A 504 14.73 -9.87 -1.84
C ILE A 504 15.06 -10.32 -0.42
N ALA A 505 14.13 -10.16 0.51
CA ALA A 505 14.31 -10.56 1.89
C ALA A 505 13.13 -11.38 2.43
N LEU A 506 13.45 -12.47 3.14
CA LEU A 506 12.54 -13.27 3.96
C LEU A 506 13.00 -13.12 5.40
N ASN A 507 12.31 -12.31 6.19
CA ASN A 507 12.79 -11.89 7.51
C ASN A 507 11.67 -11.91 8.56
N PRO A 508 11.22 -13.11 8.99
CA PRO A 508 10.26 -13.20 10.08
C PRO A 508 10.84 -12.69 11.40
N SER A 509 9.97 -12.21 12.29
CA SER A 509 10.36 -11.55 13.55
C SER A 509 10.78 -12.51 14.66
N ASN A 510 10.82 -13.82 14.37
CA ASN A 510 11.20 -14.86 15.33
C ASN A 510 12.61 -14.63 15.91
N THR A 511 12.74 -14.72 17.22
CA THR A 511 14.03 -14.61 17.92
C THR A 511 14.69 -15.97 18.13
N VAL A 512 13.89 -17.05 18.15
CA VAL A 512 14.37 -18.42 18.20
C VAL A 512 14.46 -18.96 16.78
N VAL A 513 15.68 -19.21 16.32
CA VAL A 513 15.97 -19.71 14.97
C VAL A 513 16.33 -21.20 15.04
N ASP A 514 15.51 -22.06 14.44
CA ASP A 514 15.74 -23.50 14.34
C ASP A 514 15.50 -23.97 12.90
N ALA A 515 16.58 -24.36 12.21
CA ALA A 515 16.52 -24.86 10.83
C ALA A 515 15.67 -26.13 10.65
N ARG A 516 15.29 -26.83 11.73
CA ARG A 516 14.38 -27.99 11.66
C ARG A 516 12.91 -27.60 11.66
N HIS A 517 12.60 -26.38 12.11
CA HIS A 517 11.24 -25.85 12.15
C HIS A 517 11.19 -24.41 11.59
N PRO A 518 11.49 -24.21 10.30
CA PRO A 518 11.44 -22.89 9.69
C PRO A 518 10.02 -22.29 9.69
N VAL A 519 9.96 -20.96 9.73
CA VAL A 519 8.73 -20.16 9.74
C VAL A 519 8.06 -20.20 8.37
N HIS A 520 8.78 -19.70 7.35
CA HIS A 520 8.31 -19.66 5.97
C HIS A 520 8.58 -20.96 5.24
N GLN A 521 7.76 -21.27 4.25
CA GLN A 521 7.86 -22.51 3.48
C GLN A 521 7.54 -22.25 2.00
N ASN A 522 8.18 -23.03 1.12
CA ASN A 522 7.93 -23.09 -0.32
C ASN A 522 7.96 -21.71 -1.00
N VAL A 523 9.17 -21.16 -1.06
CA VAL A 523 9.45 -19.87 -1.73
C VAL A 523 10.30 -20.13 -2.96
N ARG A 524 9.81 -19.72 -4.13
CA ARG A 524 10.41 -19.98 -5.44
C ARG A 524 10.75 -18.67 -6.14
N ILE A 525 12.03 -18.42 -6.35
CA ILE A 525 12.59 -17.23 -6.99
C ILE A 525 13.23 -17.66 -8.31
N ILE A 526 12.51 -17.47 -9.42
CA ILE A 526 12.79 -18.13 -10.69
C ILE A 526 12.94 -17.14 -11.84
N ASN A 527 13.97 -17.30 -12.68
CA ASN A 527 14.14 -16.56 -13.94
C ASN A 527 14.14 -15.01 -13.85
N ASN A 528 14.41 -14.44 -12.68
CA ASN A 528 14.46 -13.00 -12.51
C ASN A 528 15.78 -12.42 -13.05
N HIS A 529 15.77 -11.14 -13.42
CA HIS A 529 16.94 -10.39 -13.85
C HIS A 529 17.31 -9.32 -12.82
N PHE A 530 18.48 -9.48 -12.22
CA PHE A 530 19.07 -8.53 -11.27
C PHE A 530 20.14 -7.68 -11.96
N VAL A 531 19.99 -6.37 -11.91
CA VAL A 531 21.03 -5.36 -12.20
C VAL A 531 21.37 -4.70 -10.88
N THR A 532 22.45 -5.15 -10.25
CA THR A 532 22.78 -4.87 -8.85
C THR A 532 24.05 -4.03 -8.73
N PHE A 533 24.21 -3.36 -7.60
CA PHE A 533 25.46 -2.70 -7.21
C PHE A 533 26.51 -3.66 -6.63
N GLY A 534 26.17 -4.95 -6.51
CA GLY A 534 26.98 -5.95 -5.79
C GLY A 534 26.40 -6.34 -4.43
N ASN A 535 25.23 -5.82 -4.08
CA ASN A 535 24.51 -6.15 -2.85
C ASN A 535 23.96 -7.59 -2.86
N PRO A 536 23.65 -8.18 -1.68
CA PRO A 536 23.03 -9.50 -1.62
C PRO A 536 21.74 -9.56 -2.45
N LEU A 537 21.56 -10.64 -3.20
CA LEU A 537 20.33 -10.84 -3.97
C LEU A 537 19.20 -11.33 -3.06
N LEU A 538 19.57 -12.17 -2.08
CA LEU A 538 18.63 -12.80 -1.17
C LEU A 538 19.18 -12.84 0.25
N TYR A 539 18.40 -12.29 1.17
CA TYR A 539 18.49 -12.62 2.60
C TYR A 539 17.30 -13.52 2.94
N ALA A 540 17.56 -14.71 3.45
CA ALA A 540 16.51 -15.62 3.90
C ALA A 540 16.79 -16.07 5.32
N LYS A 541 15.82 -15.84 6.20
CA LYS A 541 15.81 -16.32 7.58
C LYS A 541 14.64 -17.26 7.79
N SER A 542 14.87 -18.36 8.52
CA SER A 542 13.86 -19.33 8.95
C SER A 542 12.91 -19.73 7.81
N THR A 543 13.46 -20.15 6.66
CA THR A 543 12.69 -20.57 5.48
C THR A 543 13.04 -22.00 5.05
N SER A 544 12.04 -22.86 4.82
CA SER A 544 12.20 -24.18 4.19
C SER A 544 11.79 -24.15 2.71
N ASP A 545 12.24 -25.15 1.96
CA ASP A 545 11.86 -25.37 0.55
C ASP A 545 12.09 -24.15 -0.33
N LEU A 546 13.26 -23.52 -0.16
CA LEU A 546 13.64 -22.30 -0.83
C LEU A 546 14.36 -22.62 -2.15
N VAL A 547 13.81 -22.15 -3.27
CA VAL A 547 14.38 -22.36 -4.61
C VAL A 547 14.80 -21.03 -5.22
N PHE A 548 16.08 -20.90 -5.59
CA PHE A 548 16.62 -19.78 -6.37
C PHE A 548 17.22 -20.31 -7.68
N LYS A 549 16.46 -20.21 -8.77
CA LYS A 549 16.76 -20.94 -10.02
C LYS A 549 16.67 -20.07 -11.28
N GLY A 550 17.64 -20.24 -12.19
CA GLY A 550 17.54 -19.67 -13.55
C GLY A 550 17.70 -18.15 -13.62
N ASN A 551 18.04 -17.49 -12.51
CA ASN A 551 18.15 -16.05 -12.43
C ASN A 551 19.41 -15.54 -13.16
N ARG A 552 19.34 -14.34 -13.70
CA ARG A 552 20.46 -13.64 -14.36
C ARG A 552 20.89 -12.44 -13.52
N VAL A 553 22.19 -12.27 -13.35
CA VAL A 553 22.78 -11.19 -12.56
C VAL A 553 23.76 -10.40 -13.40
N GLU A 554 23.64 -9.08 -13.35
CA GLU A 554 24.56 -8.10 -13.88
C GLU A 554 24.98 -7.17 -12.75
N VAL A 555 26.26 -6.82 -12.69
CA VAL A 555 26.79 -5.87 -11.71
C VAL A 555 27.11 -4.58 -12.43
N ASN A 556 26.62 -3.46 -11.90
CA ASN A 556 26.97 -2.15 -12.41
C ASN A 556 28.44 -1.81 -12.06
N PRO A 557 29.35 -1.64 -13.04
CA PRO A 557 30.79 -1.47 -12.77
C PRO A 557 31.16 -0.22 -11.98
N SER A 558 30.28 0.79 -11.96
CA SER A 558 30.50 2.05 -11.22
C SER A 558 30.18 1.97 -9.74
N ALA A 559 29.67 0.84 -9.24
CA ALA A 559 29.35 0.65 -7.83
C ALA A 559 30.60 0.40 -6.98
N SER A 560 30.78 1.18 -5.91
CA SER A 560 31.86 1.01 -4.92
C SER A 560 31.63 -0.18 -3.98
N GLU A 561 30.41 -0.72 -3.92
CA GLU A 561 29.99 -1.81 -3.03
C GLU A 561 29.90 -3.16 -3.74
N THR A 562 31.02 -3.73 -4.14
CA THR A 562 31.03 -5.14 -4.56
C THR A 562 30.97 -6.05 -3.34
N GLY A 563 29.76 -6.36 -2.88
CA GLY A 563 29.53 -7.36 -1.84
C GLY A 563 30.02 -8.73 -2.30
N GLY A 564 30.87 -9.38 -1.49
CA GLY A 564 31.35 -10.74 -1.76
C GLY A 564 30.30 -11.83 -1.50
N LYS A 565 29.08 -11.48 -1.06
CA LYS A 565 28.02 -12.39 -0.62
C LYS A 565 26.73 -12.14 -1.40
N TRP A 566 26.36 -13.07 -2.29
CA TRP A 566 25.10 -13.04 -3.02
C TRP A 566 23.91 -13.51 -2.19
N PHE A 567 24.17 -14.35 -1.18
CA PHE A 567 23.15 -14.98 -0.35
C PHE A 567 23.51 -14.91 1.13
N ILE A 568 22.52 -14.58 1.95
CA ILE A 568 22.60 -14.69 3.42
C ILE A 568 21.48 -15.64 3.85
N LEU A 569 21.84 -16.79 4.41
CA LEU A 569 20.92 -17.85 4.81
C LEU A 569 21.03 -18.09 6.32
N ASP A 570 19.95 -17.87 7.05
CA ASP A 570 19.89 -17.96 8.51
C ASP A 570 18.80 -18.93 8.98
N GLY A 571 19.18 -20.12 9.44
CA GLY A 571 18.21 -21.11 9.91
C GLY A 571 17.28 -21.65 8.82
N CYS A 572 17.76 -21.74 7.58
CA CYS A 572 16.99 -22.29 6.46
C CYS A 572 17.19 -23.81 6.29
N SER A 573 16.24 -24.48 5.65
CA SER A 573 16.34 -25.88 5.23
C SER A 573 15.96 -26.07 3.76
N ASP A 574 16.43 -27.16 3.14
CA ASP A 574 16.02 -27.59 1.79
C ASP A 574 16.19 -26.50 0.72
N VAL A 575 17.31 -25.77 0.81
CA VAL A 575 17.64 -24.66 -0.10
C VAL A 575 18.28 -25.18 -1.38
N VAL A 576 17.71 -24.79 -2.53
CA VAL A 576 18.20 -25.14 -3.87
C VAL A 576 18.59 -23.89 -4.65
N ILE A 577 19.89 -23.71 -4.89
CA ILE A 577 20.43 -22.64 -5.75
C ILE A 577 21.02 -23.30 -7.00
N LYS A 578 20.38 -23.13 -8.17
CA LYS A 578 20.83 -23.83 -9.41
C LYS A 578 20.56 -23.07 -10.71
N GLY A 579 21.46 -23.26 -11.69
CA GLY A 579 21.27 -22.76 -13.05
C GLY A 579 21.22 -21.22 -13.17
N ASN A 580 21.78 -20.50 -12.20
CA ASN A 580 21.83 -19.04 -12.21
C ASN A 580 23.08 -18.56 -12.97
N ARG A 581 22.97 -17.43 -13.66
CA ARG A 581 24.06 -16.79 -14.41
C ARG A 581 24.58 -15.59 -13.64
N PHE A 582 25.82 -15.68 -13.15
CA PHE A 582 26.51 -14.62 -12.42
C PHE A 582 27.66 -14.04 -13.26
N PRO A 583 28.04 -12.77 -13.05
CA PRO A 583 29.18 -12.16 -13.73
C PRO A 583 30.52 -12.66 -13.19
N VAL A 584 30.52 -13.30 -12.00
CA VAL A 584 31.69 -13.93 -11.36
C VAL A 584 31.37 -15.38 -10.99
N PRO A 585 32.38 -16.26 -10.85
CA PRO A 585 32.15 -17.65 -10.47
C PRO A 585 31.38 -17.76 -9.15
N PHE A 586 30.24 -18.46 -9.19
CA PHE A 586 29.47 -18.78 -8.00
C PHE A 586 30.19 -19.86 -7.17
N THR A 587 30.47 -19.56 -5.90
CA THR A 587 31.11 -20.50 -4.97
C THR A 587 30.44 -20.43 -3.61
N LEU A 588 30.70 -21.39 -2.73
CA LEU A 588 30.21 -21.34 -1.34
C LEU A 588 30.70 -20.13 -0.56
N ARG A 589 31.82 -19.52 -0.96
CA ARG A 589 32.30 -18.27 -0.37
C ARG A 589 31.38 -17.09 -0.66
N THR A 590 30.52 -17.19 -1.68
CA THR A 590 29.49 -16.19 -2.00
C THR A 590 28.21 -16.34 -1.19
N ILE A 591 28.17 -17.30 -0.25
CA ILE A 591 27.06 -17.52 0.66
C ILE A 591 27.55 -17.24 2.09
N GLN A 592 26.69 -16.62 2.90
CA GLN A 592 26.83 -16.54 4.34
C GLN A 592 25.78 -17.45 4.97
N PHE A 593 26.21 -18.29 5.92
CA PHE A 593 25.33 -19.20 6.65
C PHE A 593 25.32 -18.82 8.13
N ALA A 594 24.14 -18.83 8.74
CA ALA A 594 23.92 -18.69 10.18
C ALA A 594 22.87 -19.71 10.65
N ASN A 595 22.99 -20.19 11.89
CA ASN A 595 22.04 -21.14 12.53
C ASN A 595 21.63 -22.36 11.67
N MET A 596 22.50 -22.80 10.75
CA MET A 596 22.28 -23.94 9.87
C MET A 596 23.61 -24.61 9.49
N LYS A 597 23.56 -25.88 9.07
CA LYS A 597 24.75 -26.62 8.58
C LYS A 597 24.62 -26.87 7.08
N PRO A 598 25.54 -26.36 6.23
CA PRO A 598 25.47 -26.63 4.80
C PRO A 598 25.70 -28.13 4.55
N ARG A 599 24.76 -28.77 3.86
CA ARG A 599 24.92 -30.12 3.30
C ARG A 599 24.79 -30.01 1.79
N LEU A 600 25.91 -30.21 1.08
CA LEU A 600 25.94 -30.18 -0.37
C LEU A 600 25.42 -31.52 -0.88
N ALA A 601 24.37 -31.50 -1.71
CA ALA A 601 24.05 -32.64 -2.54
C ALA A 601 25.20 -32.83 -3.56
N LYS A 602 25.69 -34.06 -3.68
CA LYS A 602 26.73 -34.42 -4.67
C LYS A 602 26.23 -34.31 -6.09
#